data_AF-A0A448YU26-F1
#
_entry.id   AF-A0A448YU26-F1
#
_cell.length_a   1.000
_cell.length_b   1.000
_cell.length_c   1.000
_cell.angle_alpha   90.00
_cell.angle_beta   90.00
_cell.angle_gamma   90.00
#
_symmetry.space_group_name_H-M   'P 1'
#
loop_
_entity.id
_entity.type
_entity.pdbx_description
1 polymer ?
#
loop_
_entity_poly.entity_id
_entity_poly.type
_entity_poly.pdbx_seq_one_letter_code
_entity_poly.pdbx_strand_id
1 'polypeptide(L)'
;MAPQFNFTTSERRASTSIAGSLSRSGLYIPQDFIRPSPQELDEALETFDADADADEDEAVFDDFQNPDTADISSLPPVSHSLSIASSLGPGMVKHPSRRESMRVLSDEAKLLQKNKVPIRRYSTVPAVPSHAYPSSQIPLGATGYGSIPSLGDEGEASAIAETWDEAVKTGKIQTSPAFELKSITLSSIPLVITFLLQSSLGVCSVFAVGHISAKALAGVTLGMMSSNMTAIAVIAGLASSLDTFLPQAYGAGKFHLVGLIFQRCAALILCVMTVVCTIWWLYAESILLKFLPDPESAHYAAQYLKVTSFGVPGYVLFETGKRFLQAQGIFDASTYVLFVCAPLNAIMNYTFVWNLGFGYIGAPMAVAINYSLMALGLFLYTVYTKNDVNPRKCWNGFHFKRVFRNWGELIRLSIPNLIMIVSEFLSFEILTFLASYLGTSALAAQSVISTMASLTYQVAYGVSISASTRIANFLGAQLPNAAIITARMVFVVTVFVALANSSFLYFGRFRIANWFSDDADVVSVIDHVFPLISLIQIFDALNATSAGCLRGQGMQKVGGYVNLFSYYLLGIPIGIFLAFHFPKDHPLGLLGLWCGVGLALSIIGSIQSYYVLHADYDKLVADALRRSNTE
;
A
#
# COMPACT_ATOMS: atom_id res chain seq x y z
N MET A 1 -33.43 24.07 -29.55
CA MET A 1 -32.75 25.02 -28.63
C MET A 1 -33.14 24.62 -27.23
N ALA A 2 -32.17 24.08 -26.50
CA ALA A 2 -32.35 23.53 -25.16
C ALA A 2 -33.09 24.53 -24.25
N PRO A 3 -34.10 24.10 -23.48
CA PRO A 3 -34.59 24.89 -22.36
C PRO A 3 -33.43 25.05 -21.37
N GLN A 4 -32.97 26.30 -21.24
CA GLN A 4 -31.93 26.69 -20.29
C GLN A 4 -32.34 26.31 -18.87
N PHE A 5 -31.41 25.72 -18.13
CA PHE A 5 -31.52 25.40 -16.73
C PHE A 5 -31.85 26.66 -15.91
N ASN A 6 -33.03 26.71 -15.29
CA ASN A 6 -33.48 27.81 -14.44
C ASN A 6 -32.94 27.77 -13.00
N PHE A 7 -31.80 27.12 -12.78
CA PHE A 7 -31.06 27.19 -11.51
C PHE A 7 -29.58 27.37 -11.82
N THR A 8 -28.97 28.37 -11.18
CA THR A 8 -27.55 28.65 -11.31
C THR A 8 -26.75 27.41 -10.93
N THR A 9 -25.72 27.10 -11.72
CA THR A 9 -24.77 25.99 -11.52
C THR A 9 -24.19 25.95 -10.09
N SER A 10 -24.18 27.07 -9.36
CA SER A 10 -23.77 27.16 -7.96
C SER A 10 -24.58 26.31 -6.99
N GLU A 11 -25.92 26.25 -7.10
CA GLU A 11 -26.78 25.52 -6.14
C GLU A 11 -26.80 24.01 -6.41
N ARG A 12 -26.58 23.59 -7.66
CA ARG A 12 -26.45 22.18 -8.06
C ARG A 12 -25.09 21.58 -7.69
N ARG A 13 -24.08 22.42 -7.44
CA ARG A 13 -22.69 22.04 -7.14
C ARG A 13 -22.39 22.01 -5.63
N ALA A 14 -23.41 22.11 -4.78
CA ALA A 14 -23.29 22.01 -3.32
C ALA A 14 -23.58 20.61 -2.77
N SER A 15 -23.86 19.61 -3.61
CA SER A 15 -24.01 18.22 -3.18
C SER A 15 -22.67 17.49 -3.27
N THR A 16 -22.08 17.17 -2.12
CA THR A 16 -21.05 16.14 -1.88
C THR A 16 -20.53 15.46 -3.15
N SER A 17 -19.34 15.85 -3.62
CA SER A 17 -18.62 15.05 -4.60
C SER A 17 -18.23 13.74 -3.92
N ILE A 18 -18.97 12.66 -4.20
CA ILE A 18 -18.53 11.32 -3.87
C ILE A 18 -17.23 11.11 -4.63
N ALA A 19 -16.15 10.78 -3.91
CA ALA A 19 -14.81 10.55 -4.46
C ALA A 19 -14.86 9.45 -5.53
N GLY A 20 -15.07 9.86 -6.77
CA GLY A 20 -15.16 9.01 -7.93
C GLY A 20 -13.84 9.02 -8.67
N SER A 21 -12.86 8.27 -8.16
CA SER A 21 -11.76 7.80 -9.00
C SER A 21 -11.58 6.31 -8.73
N LEU A 22 -12.25 5.51 -9.57
CA LEU A 22 -12.04 4.07 -9.64
C LEU A 22 -10.81 3.73 -10.50
N SER A 23 -10.28 4.68 -11.28
CA SER A 23 -9.09 4.48 -12.13
C SER A 23 -7.78 5.03 -11.54
N ARG A 24 -7.83 6.07 -10.69
CA ARG A 24 -6.68 6.45 -9.85
C ARG A 24 -6.70 5.57 -8.60
N SER A 25 -5.52 5.24 -8.08
CA SER A 25 -5.22 4.35 -6.95
C SER A 25 -5.89 4.67 -5.60
N GLY A 26 -7.00 5.40 -5.60
CA GLY A 26 -7.84 5.73 -4.45
C GLY A 26 -7.23 6.77 -3.52
N LEU A 27 -6.00 7.24 -3.77
CA LEU A 27 -5.34 8.28 -2.98
C LEU A 27 -5.82 9.67 -3.38
N TYR A 28 -5.81 10.57 -2.41
CA TYR A 28 -6.35 11.91 -2.53
C TYR A 28 -5.20 12.94 -2.61
N ILE A 29 -5.29 13.84 -3.59
CA ILE A 29 -4.43 15.01 -3.71
C ILE A 29 -5.33 16.26 -3.77
N PRO A 30 -4.92 17.40 -3.18
CA PRO A 30 -5.66 18.66 -3.27
C PRO A 30 -6.09 19.06 -4.69
N GLN A 31 -5.27 18.74 -5.69
CA GLN A 31 -5.51 19.00 -7.12
C GLN A 31 -6.73 18.24 -7.66
N ASP A 32 -7.09 17.08 -7.10
CA ASP A 32 -8.22 16.26 -7.56
C ASP A 32 -9.59 16.89 -7.26
N PHE A 33 -9.65 17.92 -6.41
CA PHE A 33 -10.91 18.59 -6.01
C PHE A 33 -11.25 19.82 -6.85
N ILE A 34 -10.34 20.25 -7.70
CA ILE A 34 -10.53 21.42 -8.52
C ILE A 34 -11.15 20.95 -9.83
N ARG A 35 -12.16 21.68 -10.31
CA ARG A 35 -12.75 21.33 -11.59
C ARG A 35 -11.66 21.46 -12.65
N PRO A 36 -11.53 20.47 -13.57
CA PRO A 36 -10.72 20.66 -14.76
C PRO A 36 -11.10 21.99 -15.39
N SER A 37 -10.10 22.76 -15.81
CA SER A 37 -10.36 23.91 -16.67
C SER A 37 -11.14 23.42 -17.91
N PRO A 38 -11.95 24.27 -18.57
CA PRO A 38 -12.65 23.86 -19.79
C PRO A 38 -11.72 23.24 -20.84
N GLN A 39 -10.46 23.70 -20.90
CA GLN A 39 -9.42 23.17 -21.78
C GLN A 39 -8.96 21.76 -21.37
N GLU A 40 -8.74 21.50 -20.08
CA GLU A 40 -8.41 20.15 -19.60
C GLU A 40 -9.59 19.19 -19.74
N LEU A 41 -10.82 19.70 -19.65
CA LEU A 41 -12.02 18.91 -19.90
C LEU A 41 -12.16 18.58 -21.39
N ASP A 42 -11.87 19.53 -22.27
CA ASP A 42 -11.86 19.33 -23.71
C ASP A 42 -10.73 18.36 -24.13
N GLU A 43 -9.51 18.48 -23.59
CA GLU A 43 -8.41 17.51 -23.82
C GLU A 43 -8.74 16.10 -23.27
N ALA A 44 -9.38 16.02 -22.10
CA ALA A 44 -9.81 14.76 -21.52
C ALA A 44 -10.96 14.11 -22.29
N LEU A 45 -11.82 14.90 -22.94
CA LEU A 45 -12.89 14.42 -23.81
C LEU A 45 -12.34 13.99 -25.18
N GLU A 46 -11.37 14.74 -25.73
CA GLU A 46 -10.67 14.37 -26.98
C GLU A 46 -9.89 13.06 -26.85
N THR A 47 -9.27 12.81 -25.68
CA THR A 47 -8.62 11.52 -25.39
C THR A 47 -9.63 10.39 -25.18
N PHE A 48 -10.78 10.67 -24.58
CA PHE A 48 -11.86 9.68 -24.41
C PHE A 48 -12.51 9.28 -25.73
N ASP A 49 -12.69 10.24 -26.65
CA ASP A 49 -13.21 9.97 -28.00
C ASP A 49 -12.17 9.24 -28.86
N ALA A 50 -10.88 9.54 -28.71
CA ALA A 50 -9.80 8.83 -29.41
C ALA A 50 -9.63 7.37 -28.97
N ASP A 51 -9.83 7.06 -27.68
CA ASP A 51 -9.80 5.68 -27.18
C ASP A 51 -11.09 4.91 -27.54
N ALA A 52 -12.24 5.60 -27.66
CA ALA A 52 -13.49 5.00 -28.13
C ALA A 52 -13.45 4.66 -29.62
N ASP A 53 -12.82 5.51 -30.45
CA ASP A 53 -12.64 5.26 -31.88
C ASP A 53 -11.60 4.15 -32.15
N ALA A 54 -10.65 3.90 -31.24
CA ALA A 54 -9.66 2.83 -31.37
C ALA A 54 -10.22 1.42 -31.07
N ASP A 55 -11.29 1.33 -30.27
CA ASP A 55 -11.95 0.07 -29.92
C ASP A 55 -13.02 -0.37 -30.95
N GLU A 56 -13.39 0.48 -31.93
CA GLU A 56 -14.34 0.11 -32.99
C GLU A 56 -13.70 -0.52 -34.24
N ASP A 57 -12.37 -0.48 -34.40
CA ASP A 57 -11.68 -0.96 -35.62
C ASP A 57 -11.15 -2.42 -35.55
N GLU A 58 -11.33 -3.15 -34.44
CA GLU A 58 -10.98 -4.59 -34.34
C GLU A 58 -12.18 -5.50 -34.03
N ALA A 59 -13.16 -5.57 -34.95
CA ALA A 59 -14.12 -6.67 -34.98
C ALA A 59 -14.72 -6.90 -36.38
N VAL A 60 -13.99 -7.55 -37.29
CA VAL A 60 -14.60 -8.19 -38.47
C VAL A 60 -14.11 -9.64 -38.59
N PHE A 61 -15.05 -10.56 -38.37
CA PHE A 61 -14.93 -12.00 -38.59
C PHE A 61 -15.02 -12.34 -40.10
N ASP A 62 -14.18 -13.27 -40.54
CA ASP A 62 -14.30 -14.05 -41.77
C ASP A 62 -15.63 -14.83 -41.81
N ASP A 63 -16.33 -14.89 -42.96
CA ASP A 63 -16.43 -16.13 -43.77
C ASP A 63 -17.31 -16.02 -45.05
N PHE A 64 -16.91 -16.79 -46.07
CA PHE A 64 -17.62 -17.34 -47.26
C PHE A 64 -18.03 -16.53 -48.53
N GLN A 65 -17.39 -16.98 -49.63
CA GLN A 65 -17.91 -17.30 -50.99
C GLN A 65 -18.01 -16.25 -52.13
N ASN A 66 -17.13 -16.48 -53.12
CA ASN A 66 -17.05 -16.03 -54.53
C ASN A 66 -18.26 -16.46 -55.40
N PRO A 67 -18.35 -16.13 -56.72
CA PRO A 67 -18.02 -14.93 -57.50
C PRO A 67 -19.21 -14.42 -58.36
N ASP A 68 -19.15 -13.21 -58.92
CA ASP A 68 -19.51 -12.88 -60.33
C ASP A 68 -19.87 -11.39 -60.55
N THR A 69 -19.52 -10.93 -61.76
CA THR A 69 -19.96 -9.70 -62.49
C THR A 69 -19.22 -8.37 -62.28
N ALA A 70 -18.25 -8.20 -63.20
CA ALA A 70 -17.82 -7.04 -63.98
C ALA A 70 -18.56 -5.68 -63.91
N ASP A 71 -17.70 -4.65 -63.99
CA ASP A 71 -17.83 -3.32 -64.61
C ASP A 71 -18.87 -2.31 -64.07
N ILE A 72 -18.38 -1.15 -63.59
CA ILE A 72 -18.38 0.10 -64.36
C ILE A 72 -17.50 1.17 -63.66
N SER A 73 -16.92 1.98 -64.52
CA SER A 73 -15.87 2.97 -64.43
C SER A 73 -16.10 4.23 -63.57
N SER A 74 -14.96 4.88 -63.30
CA SER A 74 -14.73 6.34 -63.07
C SER A 74 -14.60 6.86 -61.63
N LEU A 75 -13.37 6.76 -61.11
CA LEU A 75 -12.69 7.79 -60.31
C LEU A 75 -11.42 8.19 -61.10
N PRO A 76 -11.00 9.48 -61.15
CA PRO A 76 -10.30 10.15 -60.03
C PRO A 76 -10.46 11.70 -60.06
N PRO A 77 -9.61 12.53 -59.40
CA PRO A 77 -9.09 12.53 -58.03
C PRO A 77 -9.42 13.83 -57.25
N VAL A 78 -9.07 13.79 -55.96
CA VAL A 78 -8.86 14.87 -54.98
C VAL A 78 -8.49 16.25 -55.55
N SER A 79 -9.18 17.32 -55.10
CA SER A 79 -8.55 18.59 -54.65
C SER A 79 -9.57 19.63 -54.14
N HIS A 80 -9.07 20.49 -53.23
CA HIS A 80 -9.51 21.83 -52.83
C HIS A 80 -10.35 22.03 -51.55
N SER A 81 -9.61 22.42 -50.50
CA SER A 81 -9.71 23.74 -49.82
C SER A 81 -10.91 24.63 -50.17
N LEU A 82 -11.64 25.13 -49.17
CA LEU A 82 -11.94 26.57 -49.03
C LEU A 82 -12.61 26.91 -47.69
N SER A 83 -12.02 27.90 -47.03
CA SER A 83 -12.61 28.63 -45.91
C SER A 83 -13.84 29.41 -46.38
N ILE A 84 -14.90 29.44 -45.57
CA ILE A 84 -15.95 30.45 -45.69
C ILE A 84 -16.15 31.09 -44.32
N ALA A 85 -15.34 32.10 -44.05
CA ALA A 85 -15.74 33.25 -43.27
C ALA A 85 -16.09 34.38 -44.24
N SER A 86 -17.04 35.22 -43.84
CA SER A 86 -17.53 36.45 -44.50
C SER A 86 -18.77 36.32 -45.40
N SER A 87 -19.94 36.52 -44.79
CA SER A 87 -20.89 37.56 -45.19
C SER A 87 -22.14 37.46 -44.33
N LEU A 88 -22.43 38.49 -43.53
CA LEU A 88 -23.78 38.99 -43.20
C LEU A 88 -23.64 40.23 -42.31
N GLY A 89 -24.16 41.36 -42.82
CA GLY A 89 -24.13 42.67 -42.18
C GLY A 89 -25.13 42.86 -41.02
N PRO A 90 -25.21 44.06 -40.43
CA PRO A 90 -25.85 44.28 -39.14
C PRO A 90 -27.37 44.43 -39.26
N GLY A 91 -28.14 43.53 -38.64
CA GLY A 91 -29.59 43.68 -38.51
C GLY A 91 -30.36 42.47 -37.97
N MET A 92 -30.98 42.63 -36.78
CA MET A 92 -32.12 41.89 -36.19
C MET A 92 -32.17 40.35 -36.29
N VAL A 93 -31.95 39.67 -35.15
CA VAL A 93 -32.45 38.29 -34.92
C VAL A 93 -33.70 38.37 -34.03
N LYS A 94 -34.85 37.87 -34.52
CA LYS A 94 -36.12 37.78 -33.76
C LYS A 94 -36.21 36.45 -32.98
N HIS A 95 -36.60 36.50 -31.70
CA HIS A 95 -36.91 35.31 -30.89
C HIS A 95 -38.32 34.74 -31.20
N PRO A 96 -38.51 33.41 -31.14
CA PRO A 96 -39.81 32.75 -31.39
C PRO A 96 -40.83 33.01 -30.27
N SER A 97 -42.12 32.85 -30.58
CA SER A 97 -43.22 33.18 -29.67
C SER A 97 -43.44 32.11 -28.60
N ARG A 98 -43.78 32.55 -27.37
CA ARG A 98 -44.03 31.71 -26.18
C ARG A 98 -45.01 30.53 -26.41
N ARG A 99 -45.88 30.64 -27.41
CA ARG A 99 -46.91 29.64 -27.74
C ARG A 99 -46.33 28.42 -28.46
N GLU A 100 -45.27 28.60 -29.24
CA GLU A 100 -44.57 27.51 -29.94
C GLU A 100 -43.67 26.74 -28.98
N SER A 101 -42.99 27.44 -28.06
CA SER A 101 -42.17 26.80 -27.02
C SER A 101 -42.97 25.87 -26.10
N MET A 102 -44.22 26.24 -25.77
CA MET A 102 -45.10 25.40 -24.96
C MET A 102 -45.62 24.15 -25.70
N ARG A 103 -45.76 24.20 -27.03
CA ARG A 103 -46.15 23.01 -27.82
C ARG A 103 -45.05 21.95 -27.81
N VAL A 104 -43.79 22.37 -28.03
CA VAL A 104 -42.63 21.48 -28.05
C VAL A 104 -42.44 20.79 -26.69
N LEU A 105 -42.54 21.53 -25.58
CA LEU A 105 -42.47 20.98 -24.23
C LEU A 105 -43.58 19.96 -23.93
N SER A 106 -44.77 20.14 -24.51
CA SER A 106 -45.90 19.22 -24.32
C SER A 106 -45.72 17.90 -25.06
N ASP A 107 -45.06 17.90 -26.21
CA ASP A 107 -44.82 16.69 -27.00
C ASP A 107 -43.61 15.91 -26.50
N GLU A 108 -42.60 16.60 -25.94
CA GLU A 108 -41.47 16.00 -25.23
C GLU A 108 -41.92 15.28 -23.95
N ALA A 109 -42.85 15.87 -23.19
CA ALA A 109 -43.46 15.24 -22.03
C ALA A 109 -44.25 13.95 -22.37
N LYS A 110 -44.93 13.91 -23.53
CA LYS A 110 -45.63 12.70 -24.00
C LYS A 110 -44.67 11.59 -24.40
N LEU A 111 -43.51 11.93 -24.98
CA LEU A 111 -42.48 10.95 -25.35
C LEU A 111 -41.80 10.33 -24.13
N LEU A 112 -41.54 11.12 -23.09
CA LEU A 112 -41.00 10.64 -21.81
C LEU A 112 -41.98 9.72 -21.07
N GLN A 113 -43.29 10.00 -21.19
CA GLN A 113 -44.34 9.14 -20.65
C GLN A 113 -44.46 7.82 -21.45
N LYS A 114 -44.28 7.86 -22.77
CA LYS A 114 -44.26 6.68 -23.66
C LYS A 114 -43.07 5.75 -23.36
N ASN A 115 -41.94 6.32 -22.91
CA ASN A 115 -40.70 5.59 -22.60
C ASN A 115 -40.55 5.19 -21.11
N LYS A 116 -41.60 5.33 -20.29
CA LYS A 116 -41.67 4.89 -18.87
C LYS A 116 -40.56 5.42 -17.94
N VAL A 117 -40.11 6.67 -18.14
CA VAL A 117 -39.17 7.33 -17.21
C VAL A 117 -39.98 8.00 -16.07
N PRO A 118 -39.75 7.67 -14.78
CA PRO A 118 -40.61 8.16 -13.69
C PRO A 118 -40.29 9.62 -13.28
N ILE A 119 -41.33 10.45 -13.18
CA ILE A 119 -41.25 11.87 -12.77
C ILE A 119 -41.72 12.00 -11.31
N ARG A 120 -40.85 12.46 -10.39
CA ARG A 120 -41.21 12.75 -8.99
C ARG A 120 -41.46 14.26 -8.81
N ARG A 121 -42.68 14.65 -8.39
CA ARG A 121 -43.06 16.04 -8.09
C ARG A 121 -42.55 16.46 -6.70
N TYR A 122 -42.12 17.71 -6.55
CA TYR A 122 -41.96 18.35 -5.24
C TYR A 122 -42.68 19.71 -5.15
N SER A 123 -43.16 19.96 -3.93
CA SER A 123 -44.03 21.03 -3.45
C SER A 123 -43.32 22.37 -3.28
N THR A 124 -44.06 23.47 -3.44
CA THR A 124 -43.61 24.87 -3.34
C THR A 124 -43.60 25.38 -1.90
N VAL A 125 -42.52 26.06 -1.48
CA VAL A 125 -42.48 26.95 -0.29
C VAL A 125 -41.90 28.31 -0.72
N PRO A 126 -42.39 29.47 -0.22
CA PRO A 126 -42.08 30.79 -0.77
C PRO A 126 -40.82 31.45 -0.15
N ALA A 127 -40.17 32.32 -0.93
CA ALA A 127 -38.92 33.02 -0.60
C ALA A 127 -39.08 34.23 0.34
N VAL A 128 -38.04 34.53 1.11
CA VAL A 128 -37.86 35.75 1.92
C VAL A 128 -36.78 36.64 1.26
N PRO A 129 -36.90 37.99 1.24
CA PRO A 129 -35.97 38.86 0.50
C PRO A 129 -34.71 39.23 1.29
N SER A 130 -33.56 39.32 0.59
CA SER A 130 -32.25 39.68 1.13
C SER A 130 -31.96 41.19 1.08
N HIS A 131 -31.26 41.69 2.11
CA HIS A 131 -30.78 43.07 2.22
C HIS A 131 -29.50 43.34 1.41
N ALA A 132 -29.38 44.56 0.90
CA ALA A 132 -28.31 45.07 0.05
C ALA A 132 -27.01 45.42 0.79
N TYR A 133 -25.87 45.25 0.12
CA TYR A 133 -24.58 45.88 0.46
C TYR A 133 -24.12 46.82 -0.66
N PRO A 134 -23.43 47.94 -0.35
CA PRO A 134 -23.17 49.02 -1.28
C PRO A 134 -21.87 48.85 -2.08
N SER A 135 -21.92 49.41 -3.27
CA SER A 135 -20.91 49.44 -4.33
C SER A 135 -19.83 50.50 -4.11
N SER A 136 -18.56 50.15 -4.33
CA SER A 136 -17.53 51.14 -4.64
C SER A 136 -16.40 50.57 -5.52
N GLN A 137 -16.26 51.21 -6.69
CA GLN A 137 -15.06 51.39 -7.53
C GLN A 137 -14.52 50.21 -8.35
N ILE A 138 -14.92 50.16 -9.63
CA ILE A 138 -14.20 49.51 -10.74
C ILE A 138 -13.77 50.61 -11.72
N PRO A 139 -12.50 50.71 -12.13
CA PRO A 139 -12.07 51.67 -13.15
C PRO A 139 -12.65 51.32 -14.52
N LEU A 140 -13.11 52.35 -15.26
CA LEU A 140 -13.57 52.22 -16.64
C LEU A 140 -12.42 51.78 -17.56
N GLY A 141 -12.51 50.58 -18.13
CA GLY A 141 -11.60 50.10 -19.16
C GLY A 141 -11.66 48.59 -19.40
N ALA A 142 -12.84 48.02 -19.66
CA ALA A 142 -12.95 46.62 -20.10
C ALA A 142 -14.23 46.41 -20.94
N THR A 143 -14.16 46.78 -22.22
CA THR A 143 -15.07 46.24 -23.23
C THR A 143 -14.43 44.98 -23.81
N GLY A 144 -14.88 43.82 -23.36
CA GLY A 144 -14.46 42.51 -23.86
C GLY A 144 -14.91 41.43 -22.88
N TYR A 145 -15.60 40.40 -23.39
CA TYR A 145 -15.87 39.18 -22.63
C TYR A 145 -14.54 38.70 -22.03
N GLY A 146 -14.48 38.68 -20.69
CA GLY A 146 -13.24 38.53 -19.94
C GLY A 146 -12.52 37.23 -20.27
N SER A 147 -11.38 37.35 -20.94
CA SER A 147 -10.26 36.45 -20.74
C SER A 147 -9.92 36.45 -19.25
N ILE A 148 -10.05 35.29 -18.61
CA ILE A 148 -9.44 35.05 -17.30
C ILE A 148 -7.94 35.32 -17.51
N PRO A 149 -7.29 36.17 -16.70
CA PRO A 149 -5.84 36.31 -16.79
C PRO A 149 -5.25 34.92 -16.63
N SER A 150 -4.39 34.47 -17.56
CA SER A 150 -3.59 33.28 -17.34
C SER A 150 -2.79 33.53 -16.06
N LEU A 151 -3.25 32.98 -14.95
CA LEU A 151 -2.47 32.92 -13.74
C LEU A 151 -1.22 32.13 -14.14
N GLY A 152 -0.02 32.70 -13.93
CA GLY A 152 1.18 31.89 -14.04
C GLY A 152 1.09 30.70 -13.06
N ASP A 153 1.94 29.68 -13.24
CA ASP A 153 1.98 28.46 -12.39
C ASP A 153 1.82 28.76 -10.89
N GLU A 154 2.43 29.84 -10.39
CA GLU A 154 2.34 30.25 -8.99
C GLU A 154 0.97 30.82 -8.59
N GLY A 155 0.30 31.55 -9.48
CA GLY A 155 -1.03 32.11 -9.26
C GLY A 155 -2.12 31.02 -9.28
N GLU A 156 -1.95 30.03 -10.15
CA GLU A 156 -2.82 28.87 -10.22
C GLU A 156 -2.64 28.01 -8.97
N ALA A 157 -1.40 27.71 -8.56
CA ALA A 157 -1.11 26.99 -7.32
C ALA A 157 -1.69 27.68 -6.06
N SER A 158 -1.66 29.01 -6.00
CA SER A 158 -2.25 29.78 -4.90
C SER A 158 -3.78 29.69 -4.89
N ALA A 159 -4.42 29.81 -6.06
CA ALA A 159 -5.88 29.67 -6.18
C ALA A 159 -6.35 28.24 -5.85
N ILE A 160 -5.56 27.23 -6.24
CA ILE A 160 -5.76 25.82 -5.88
C ILE A 160 -5.75 25.67 -4.35
N ALA A 161 -4.74 26.21 -3.68
CA ALA A 161 -4.58 26.13 -2.22
C ALA A 161 -5.73 26.81 -1.46
N GLU A 162 -6.16 28.01 -1.88
CA GLU A 162 -7.27 28.72 -1.24
C GLU A 162 -8.61 27.99 -1.40
N THR A 163 -8.90 27.51 -2.61
CA THR A 163 -10.14 26.75 -2.91
C THR A 163 -10.18 25.44 -2.13
N TRP A 164 -9.02 24.77 -2.00
CA TRP A 164 -8.84 23.57 -1.21
C TRP A 164 -9.09 23.81 0.28
N ASP A 165 -8.45 24.83 0.86
CA ASP A 165 -8.62 25.19 2.27
C ASP A 165 -10.08 25.54 2.58
N GLU A 166 -10.78 26.23 1.67
CA GLU A 166 -12.22 26.49 1.81
C GLU A 166 -13.03 25.19 1.75
N ALA A 167 -12.71 24.27 0.85
CA ALA A 167 -13.40 22.98 0.71
C ALA A 167 -13.23 22.06 1.92
N VAL A 168 -12.01 22.01 2.47
CA VAL A 168 -11.68 21.27 3.69
C VAL A 168 -12.42 21.89 4.87
N LYS A 169 -12.36 23.22 5.06
CA LYS A 169 -13.06 23.93 6.15
C LYS A 169 -14.58 23.77 6.07
N THR A 170 -15.13 23.74 4.85
CA THR A 170 -16.57 23.55 4.62
C THR A 170 -17.01 22.09 4.63
N GLY A 171 -16.08 21.14 4.77
CA GLY A 171 -16.38 19.70 4.86
C GLY A 171 -17.02 19.12 3.59
N LYS A 172 -16.80 19.74 2.42
CA LYS A 172 -17.40 19.32 1.14
C LYS A 172 -16.82 18.01 0.60
N ILE A 173 -15.63 17.61 1.07
CA ILE A 173 -14.92 16.40 0.68
C ILE A 173 -15.22 15.29 1.69
N GLN A 174 -15.97 14.28 1.26
CA GLN A 174 -16.31 13.12 2.08
C GLN A 174 -16.04 11.82 1.32
N THR A 175 -15.66 10.79 2.07
CA THR A 175 -15.53 9.42 1.57
C THR A 175 -16.69 8.56 2.04
N SER A 176 -16.96 7.48 1.31
CA SER A 176 -18.00 6.50 1.63
C SER A 176 -17.40 5.23 2.25
N PRO A 177 -17.99 4.67 3.32
CA PRO A 177 -17.56 3.40 3.90
C PRO A 177 -17.35 2.26 2.88
N ALA A 178 -18.25 2.13 1.90
CA ALA A 178 -18.17 1.09 0.87
C ALA A 178 -16.98 1.29 -0.08
N PHE A 179 -16.66 2.55 -0.39
CA PHE A 179 -15.52 2.89 -1.22
C PHE A 179 -14.20 2.62 -0.51
N GLU A 180 -14.10 3.03 0.77
CA GLU A 180 -12.96 2.76 1.63
C GLU A 180 -12.70 1.25 1.75
N LEU A 181 -13.74 0.47 2.02
CA LEU A 181 -13.66 -0.99 2.13
C LEU A 181 -13.12 -1.61 0.83
N LYS A 182 -13.66 -1.19 -0.32
CA LYS A 182 -13.23 -1.67 -1.64
C LYS A 182 -11.77 -1.29 -1.91
N SER A 183 -11.39 -0.04 -1.67
CA SER A 183 -10.04 0.45 -1.95
C SER A 183 -8.99 -0.28 -1.10
N ILE A 184 -9.21 -0.38 0.22
CA ILE A 184 -8.28 -1.09 1.12
C ILE A 184 -8.12 -2.54 0.66
N THR A 185 -9.22 -3.22 0.37
CA THR A 185 -9.20 -4.64 -0.03
C THR A 185 -8.43 -4.82 -1.34
N LEU A 186 -8.72 -4.03 -2.38
CA LEU A 186 -8.06 -4.14 -3.68
C LEU A 186 -6.58 -3.81 -3.61
N SER A 187 -6.19 -2.78 -2.87
CA SER A 187 -4.79 -2.41 -2.68
C SER A 187 -4.00 -3.44 -1.85
N SER A 188 -4.67 -4.21 -1.00
CA SER A 188 -4.03 -5.23 -0.17
C SER A 188 -3.65 -6.49 -0.94
N ILE A 189 -4.43 -6.89 -1.96
CA ILE A 189 -4.20 -8.11 -2.75
C ILE A 189 -2.77 -8.17 -3.34
N PRO A 190 -2.27 -7.17 -4.09
CA PRO A 190 -0.91 -7.23 -4.63
C PRO A 190 0.16 -7.25 -3.53
N LEU A 191 -0.11 -6.61 -2.37
CA LEU A 191 0.81 -6.63 -1.24
C LEU A 191 0.95 -8.02 -0.63
N VAL A 192 -0.16 -8.76 -0.50
CA VAL A 192 -0.13 -10.15 -0.03
C VAL A 192 0.72 -11.00 -0.98
N ILE A 193 0.49 -10.88 -2.29
CA ILE A 193 1.28 -11.61 -3.30
C ILE A 193 2.77 -11.23 -3.21
N THR A 194 3.08 -9.93 -3.08
CA THR A 194 4.44 -9.42 -2.88
C THR A 194 5.11 -10.11 -1.68
N PHE A 195 4.46 -10.18 -0.52
CA PHE A 195 5.08 -10.79 0.66
C PHE A 195 5.23 -12.30 0.57
N LEU A 196 4.28 -12.99 -0.08
CA LEU A 196 4.39 -14.42 -0.36
C LEU A 196 5.58 -14.73 -1.29
N LEU A 197 5.73 -13.97 -2.39
CA LEU A 197 6.86 -14.10 -3.31
C LEU A 197 8.19 -13.72 -2.65
N GLN A 198 8.19 -12.73 -1.75
CA GLN A 198 9.39 -12.35 -1.02
C GLN A 198 9.81 -13.46 -0.02
N SER A 199 8.83 -14.14 0.58
CA SER A 199 9.08 -15.27 1.48
C SER A 199 9.63 -16.50 0.75
N SER A 200 9.21 -16.73 -0.50
CA SER A 200 9.69 -17.88 -1.29
C SER A 200 11.19 -17.82 -1.61
N LEU A 201 11.81 -16.63 -1.56
CA LEU A 201 13.25 -16.46 -1.83
C LEU A 201 14.12 -17.30 -0.90
N GLY A 202 13.79 -17.30 0.39
CA GLY A 202 14.51 -18.08 1.40
C GLY A 202 14.27 -19.58 1.24
N VAL A 203 13.05 -19.96 0.87
CA VAL A 203 12.66 -21.36 0.63
C VAL A 203 13.54 -21.97 -0.47
N CYS A 204 13.75 -21.26 -1.58
CA CYS A 204 14.61 -21.73 -2.66
C CYS A 204 16.05 -22.04 -2.20
N SER A 205 16.62 -21.21 -1.33
CA SER A 205 17.98 -21.42 -0.81
C SER A 205 18.07 -22.63 0.12
N VAL A 206 17.07 -22.84 0.97
CA VAL A 206 16.97 -24.03 1.83
C VAL A 206 16.88 -25.30 0.98
N PHE A 207 16.03 -25.32 -0.05
CA PHE A 207 15.90 -26.46 -0.96
C PHE A 207 17.18 -26.76 -1.74
N ALA A 208 17.85 -25.72 -2.26
CA ALA A 208 19.08 -25.90 -3.03
C ALA A 208 20.23 -26.44 -2.16
N VAL A 209 20.38 -25.96 -0.93
CA VAL A 209 21.45 -26.40 -0.02
C VAL A 209 21.13 -27.72 0.68
N GLY A 210 19.85 -28.04 0.88
CA GLY A 210 19.41 -29.23 1.60
C GLY A 210 19.92 -30.56 1.03
N HIS A 211 20.22 -30.59 -0.26
CA HIS A 211 20.76 -31.80 -0.92
C HIS A 211 22.29 -31.90 -0.86
N ILE A 212 23.00 -30.89 -0.33
CA ILE A 212 24.46 -30.91 -0.18
C ILE A 212 24.85 -31.71 1.07
N SER A 213 24.39 -31.27 2.23
CA SER A 213 24.61 -31.94 3.52
C SER A 213 23.70 -31.37 4.61
N ALA A 214 23.47 -32.16 5.67
CA ALA A 214 22.68 -31.72 6.83
C ALA A 214 23.32 -30.53 7.56
N LYS A 215 24.66 -30.45 7.61
CA LYS A 215 25.38 -29.33 8.25
C LYS A 215 25.30 -28.05 7.44
N ALA A 216 25.40 -28.15 6.12
CA ALA A 216 25.20 -27.01 5.22
C ALA A 216 23.77 -26.49 5.31
N LEU A 217 22.78 -27.39 5.41
CA LEU A 217 21.37 -27.04 5.63
C LEU A 217 21.18 -26.29 6.96
N ALA A 218 21.74 -26.79 8.06
CA ALA A 218 21.71 -26.10 9.35
C ALA A 218 22.38 -24.73 9.26
N GLY A 219 23.53 -24.64 8.58
CA GLY A 219 24.26 -23.41 8.34
C GLY A 219 23.47 -22.35 7.58
N VAL A 220 22.80 -22.70 6.46
CA VAL A 220 22.00 -21.74 5.67
C VAL A 220 20.81 -21.25 6.47
N THR A 221 20.12 -22.14 7.18
CA THR A 221 18.96 -21.77 8.02
C THR A 221 19.38 -20.85 9.15
N LEU A 222 20.47 -21.16 9.87
CA LEU A 222 21.00 -20.31 10.94
C LEU A 222 21.50 -18.95 10.43
N GLY A 223 22.16 -18.94 9.26
CA GLY A 223 22.57 -17.71 8.58
C GLY A 223 21.39 -16.85 8.18
N MET A 224 20.33 -17.45 7.62
CA MET A 224 19.08 -16.76 7.28
C MET A 224 18.38 -16.20 8.52
N MET A 225 18.24 -16.99 9.59
CA MET A 225 17.64 -16.53 10.84
C MET A 225 18.43 -15.34 11.43
N SER A 226 19.75 -15.45 11.48
CA SER A 226 20.63 -14.37 11.95
C SER A 226 20.48 -13.11 11.09
N SER A 227 20.43 -13.26 9.76
CA SER A 227 20.19 -12.17 8.81
C SER A 227 18.82 -11.51 9.02
N ASN A 228 17.78 -12.32 9.21
CA ASN A 228 16.43 -11.85 9.45
C ASN A 228 16.35 -10.99 10.71
N MET A 229 16.99 -11.43 11.80
CA MET A 229 16.99 -10.71 13.07
C MET A 229 17.83 -9.43 13.05
N THR A 230 19.05 -9.47 12.53
CA THR A 230 19.97 -8.32 12.64
C THR A 230 19.91 -7.35 11.47
N ALA A 231 19.39 -7.77 10.31
CA ALA A 231 19.27 -6.91 9.12
C ALA A 231 17.82 -6.74 8.67
N ILE A 232 17.12 -7.79 8.24
CA ILE A 232 15.81 -7.64 7.57
C ILE A 232 14.76 -6.98 8.47
N ALA A 233 14.61 -7.46 9.72
CA ALA A 233 13.68 -6.88 10.69
C ALA A 233 14.05 -5.42 11.03
N VAL A 234 15.35 -5.09 11.07
CA VAL A 234 15.83 -3.73 11.32
C VAL A 234 15.53 -2.81 10.13
N ILE A 235 15.77 -3.27 8.90
CA ILE A 235 15.47 -2.54 7.67
C ILE A 235 13.97 -2.30 7.56
N ALA A 236 13.14 -3.33 7.73
CA ALA A 236 11.69 -3.22 7.71
C ALA A 236 11.18 -2.27 8.81
N GLY A 237 11.74 -2.41 10.02
CA GLY A 237 11.50 -1.54 11.17
C GLY A 237 11.71 -0.06 10.87
N LEU A 238 12.91 0.29 10.41
CA LEU A 238 13.26 1.68 10.09
C LEU A 238 12.49 2.19 8.86
N ALA A 239 12.37 1.38 7.81
CA ALA A 239 11.69 1.75 6.57
C ALA A 239 10.18 1.97 6.77
N SER A 240 9.54 1.30 7.72
CA SER A 240 8.11 1.49 8.02
C SER A 240 7.74 2.90 8.48
N SER A 241 8.72 3.73 8.89
CA SER A 241 8.48 5.16 9.10
C SER A 241 8.08 5.92 7.82
N LEU A 242 8.47 5.41 6.64
CA LEU A 242 8.03 5.94 5.36
C LEU A 242 6.53 5.73 5.11
N ASP A 243 5.89 4.73 5.75
CA ASP A 243 4.43 4.53 5.68
C ASP A 243 3.65 5.70 6.30
N THR A 244 4.31 6.50 7.15
CA THR A 244 3.78 7.74 7.71
C THR A 244 4.17 8.93 6.84
N PHE A 245 5.47 9.13 6.63
CA PHE A 245 5.98 10.37 6.06
C PHE A 245 5.65 10.55 4.58
N LEU A 246 5.82 9.50 3.77
CA LEU A 246 5.66 9.64 2.31
C LEU A 246 4.20 9.90 1.93
N PRO A 247 3.20 9.13 2.43
CA PRO A 247 1.81 9.39 2.07
C PRO A 247 1.29 10.70 2.67
N GLN A 248 1.76 11.11 3.86
CA GLN A 248 1.45 12.44 4.41
C GLN A 248 1.98 13.57 3.52
N ALA A 249 3.23 13.47 3.05
CA ALA A 249 3.80 14.47 2.13
C ALA A 249 3.09 14.46 0.76
N TYR A 250 2.74 13.27 0.25
CA TYR A 250 1.99 13.12 -0.99
C TYR A 250 0.58 13.71 -0.89
N GLY A 251 -0.15 13.41 0.19
CA GLY A 251 -1.48 13.96 0.47
C GLY A 251 -1.47 15.47 0.69
N ALA A 252 -0.37 16.03 1.19
CA ALA A 252 -0.17 17.48 1.28
C ALA A 252 0.19 18.15 -0.07
N GLY A 253 0.25 17.40 -1.18
CA GLY A 253 0.66 17.89 -2.49
C GLY A 253 2.16 18.20 -2.64
N LYS A 254 2.99 17.86 -1.63
CA LYS A 254 4.43 18.15 -1.59
C LYS A 254 5.25 17.04 -2.26
N PHE A 255 5.07 16.84 -3.57
CA PHE A 255 5.68 15.71 -4.31
C PHE A 255 7.21 15.64 -4.20
N HIS A 256 7.91 16.77 -4.30
CA HIS A 256 9.36 16.78 -4.19
C HIS A 256 9.89 16.39 -2.79
N LEU A 257 9.10 16.64 -1.75
CA LEU A 257 9.42 16.24 -0.38
C LEU A 257 9.39 14.72 -0.24
N VAL A 258 8.49 14.03 -0.96
CA VAL A 258 8.40 12.56 -0.99
C VAL A 258 9.75 11.96 -1.43
N GLY A 259 10.31 12.42 -2.55
CA GLY A 259 11.61 11.95 -3.04
C GLY A 259 12.76 12.25 -2.08
N LEU A 260 12.76 13.42 -1.43
CA LEU A 260 13.79 13.80 -0.45
C LEU A 260 13.73 12.94 0.82
N ILE A 261 12.54 12.68 1.36
CA ILE A 261 12.34 11.83 2.55
C ILE A 261 12.76 10.40 2.24
N PHE A 262 12.41 9.88 1.06
CA PHE A 262 12.86 8.58 0.60
C PHE A 262 14.39 8.47 0.63
N GLN A 263 15.11 9.45 0.05
CA GLN A 263 16.58 9.48 0.05
C GLN A 263 17.16 9.59 1.46
N ARG A 264 16.57 10.42 2.34
CA ARG A 264 16.97 10.57 3.75
C ARG A 264 16.88 9.25 4.50
N CYS A 265 15.76 8.54 4.34
CA CYS A 265 15.53 7.26 5.01
C CYS A 265 16.44 6.15 4.45
N ALA A 266 16.59 6.05 3.14
CA ALA A 266 17.52 5.11 2.53
C ALA A 266 18.95 5.34 3.02
N ALA A 267 19.42 6.59 3.07
CA ALA A 267 20.75 6.92 3.59
C ALA A 267 20.91 6.56 5.07
N LEU A 268 19.92 6.86 5.91
CA LEU A 268 19.92 6.49 7.32
C LEU A 268 20.03 4.97 7.51
N ILE A 269 19.20 4.21 6.80
CA ILE A 269 19.20 2.74 6.91
C ILE A 269 20.53 2.17 6.40
N LEU A 270 21.06 2.68 5.29
CA LEU A 270 22.37 2.26 4.77
C LEU A 270 23.50 2.53 5.77
N CYS A 271 23.48 3.67 6.48
CA CYS A 271 24.46 3.95 7.54
C CYS A 271 24.37 2.93 8.69
N VAL A 272 23.15 2.60 9.15
CA VAL A 272 22.96 1.58 10.20
C VAL A 272 23.42 0.20 9.70
N MET A 273 23.02 -0.17 8.49
CA MET A 273 23.37 -1.46 7.88
C MET A 273 24.87 -1.59 7.60
N THR A 274 25.58 -0.50 7.32
CA THR A 274 27.04 -0.53 7.17
C THR A 274 27.73 -1.04 8.44
N VAL A 275 27.25 -0.62 9.61
CA VAL A 275 27.75 -1.11 10.91
C VAL A 275 27.44 -2.60 11.07
N VAL A 276 26.21 -3.03 10.80
CA VAL A 276 25.80 -4.45 10.90
C VAL A 276 26.63 -5.34 9.96
N CYS A 277 26.76 -4.95 8.68
CA CYS A 277 27.55 -5.67 7.69
C CYS A 277 29.04 -5.76 8.08
N THR A 278 29.59 -4.70 8.68
CA THR A 278 30.98 -4.71 9.20
C THR A 278 31.13 -5.71 10.34
N ILE A 279 30.16 -5.78 11.26
CA ILE A 279 30.15 -6.78 12.34
C ILE A 279 30.06 -8.20 11.77
N TRP A 280 29.22 -8.43 10.77
CA TRP A 280 29.14 -9.73 10.10
C TRP A 280 30.49 -10.13 9.48
N TRP A 281 31.16 -9.19 8.82
CA TRP A 281 32.45 -9.46 8.18
C TRP A 281 33.56 -9.81 9.17
N LEU A 282 33.67 -9.03 10.24
CA LEU A 282 34.77 -9.16 11.19
C LEU A 282 34.52 -10.24 12.27
N TYR A 283 33.27 -10.46 12.67
CA TYR A 283 32.96 -11.19 13.90
C TYR A 283 31.83 -12.23 13.79
N ALA A 284 31.18 -12.43 12.63
CA ALA A 284 30.03 -13.37 12.54
C ALA A 284 30.34 -14.76 13.11
N GLU A 285 31.46 -15.36 12.71
CA GLU A 285 31.84 -16.71 13.15
C GLU A 285 32.11 -16.77 14.65
N SER A 286 32.90 -15.83 15.18
CA SER A 286 33.20 -15.73 16.61
C SER A 286 31.98 -15.47 17.48
N ILE A 287 30.98 -14.75 16.96
CA ILE A 287 29.71 -14.52 17.65
C ILE A 287 28.88 -15.80 17.63
N LEU A 288 28.72 -16.43 16.46
CA LEU A 288 27.91 -17.63 16.27
C LEU A 288 28.44 -18.82 17.08
N LEU A 289 29.76 -19.00 17.16
CA LEU A 289 30.41 -20.03 17.98
C LEU A 289 30.14 -19.90 19.49
N LYS A 290 29.72 -18.73 19.98
CA LYS A 290 29.33 -18.56 21.39
C LYS A 290 27.93 -19.11 21.68
N PHE A 291 27.08 -19.19 20.66
CA PHE A 291 25.68 -19.60 20.81
C PHE A 291 25.42 -20.99 20.23
N LEU A 292 26.23 -21.44 19.26
CA LEU A 292 26.06 -22.70 18.57
C LEU A 292 27.06 -23.75 19.06
N PRO A 293 26.60 -24.99 19.36
CA PRO A 293 27.48 -26.07 19.80
C PRO A 293 28.30 -26.69 18.66
N ASP A 294 27.83 -26.63 17.41
CA ASP A 294 28.52 -27.20 16.24
C ASP A 294 29.34 -26.13 15.48
N PRO A 295 30.69 -26.24 15.46
CA PRO A 295 31.54 -25.25 14.81
C PRO A 295 31.37 -25.19 13.29
N GLU A 296 31.03 -26.31 12.65
CA GLU A 296 30.92 -26.36 11.19
C GLU A 296 29.65 -25.65 10.69
N SER A 297 28.51 -25.88 11.35
CA SER A 297 27.27 -25.12 11.08
C SER A 297 27.44 -23.63 11.36
N ALA A 298 28.18 -23.27 12.42
CA ALA A 298 28.51 -21.88 12.71
C ALA A 298 29.39 -21.23 11.61
N HIS A 299 30.35 -21.97 11.06
CA HIS A 299 31.16 -21.52 9.94
C HIS A 299 30.31 -21.27 8.69
N TYR A 300 29.44 -22.21 8.32
CA TYR A 300 28.51 -22.04 7.19
C TYR A 300 27.57 -20.85 7.38
N ALA A 301 26.99 -20.68 8.57
CA ALA A 301 26.15 -19.53 8.89
C ALA A 301 26.91 -18.20 8.80
N ALA A 302 28.16 -18.16 9.26
CA ALA A 302 29.01 -16.98 9.13
C ALA A 302 29.35 -16.64 7.66
N GLN A 303 29.65 -17.66 6.84
CA GLN A 303 29.85 -17.47 5.41
C GLN A 303 28.60 -16.92 4.72
N TYR A 304 27.41 -17.41 5.10
CA TYR A 304 26.15 -16.89 4.59
C TYR A 304 26.02 -15.38 4.86
N LEU A 305 26.20 -14.96 6.12
CA LEU A 305 26.11 -13.54 6.50
C LEU A 305 27.12 -12.66 5.75
N LYS A 306 28.38 -13.11 5.64
CA LYS A 306 29.44 -12.38 4.92
C LYS A 306 29.14 -12.17 3.43
N VAL A 307 28.52 -13.16 2.78
CA VAL A 307 28.18 -13.07 1.36
C VAL A 307 26.90 -12.28 1.15
N THR A 308 25.87 -12.51 1.97
CA THR A 308 24.60 -11.77 1.91
C THR A 308 24.79 -10.28 2.20
N SER A 309 25.83 -9.87 2.95
CA SER A 309 26.13 -8.46 3.21
C SER A 309 26.26 -7.61 1.95
N PHE A 310 26.74 -8.19 0.84
CA PHE A 310 26.85 -7.48 -0.44
C PHE A 310 25.49 -7.16 -1.07
N GLY A 311 24.45 -7.93 -0.75
CA GLY A 311 23.08 -7.68 -1.23
C GLY A 311 22.25 -6.76 -0.34
N VAL A 312 22.69 -6.49 0.89
CA VAL A 312 21.95 -5.65 1.85
C VAL A 312 21.63 -4.26 1.30
N PRO A 313 22.55 -3.53 0.62
CA PRO A 313 22.21 -2.25 0.00
C PRO A 313 21.07 -2.35 -1.01
N GLY A 314 21.05 -3.41 -1.83
CA GLY A 314 19.96 -3.69 -2.76
C GLY A 314 18.63 -3.89 -2.03
N TYR A 315 18.62 -4.67 -0.96
CA TYR A 315 17.42 -4.88 -0.16
C TYR A 315 16.89 -3.58 0.47
N VAL A 316 17.77 -2.72 0.99
CA VAL A 316 17.39 -1.40 1.53
C VAL A 316 16.71 -0.54 0.46
N LEU A 317 17.30 -0.46 -0.74
CA LEU A 317 16.75 0.32 -1.84
C LEU A 317 15.41 -0.25 -2.35
N PHE A 318 15.28 -1.58 -2.40
CA PHE A 318 14.02 -2.22 -2.74
C PHE A 318 12.94 -1.92 -1.69
N GLU A 319 13.24 -2.08 -0.40
CA GLU A 319 12.25 -1.93 0.67
C GLU A 319 11.77 -0.47 0.81
N THR A 320 12.69 0.48 0.70
CA THR A 320 12.38 1.92 0.71
C THR A 320 11.71 2.36 -0.59
N GLY A 321 12.14 1.84 -1.74
CA GLY A 321 11.58 2.19 -3.06
C GLY A 321 10.15 1.66 -3.23
N LYS A 322 9.86 0.49 -2.67
CA LYS A 322 8.52 -0.11 -2.68
C LYS A 322 7.55 0.80 -1.93
N ARG A 323 7.97 1.34 -0.78
CA ARG A 323 7.19 2.32 0.00
C ARG A 323 7.04 3.66 -0.72
N PHE A 324 8.04 4.08 -1.48
CA PHE A 324 7.95 5.27 -2.35
C PHE A 324 6.85 5.15 -3.42
N LEU A 325 6.69 3.97 -4.03
CA LEU A 325 5.61 3.71 -4.99
C LEU A 325 4.26 3.52 -4.30
N GLN A 326 4.21 2.80 -3.18
CA GLN A 326 3.00 2.59 -2.38
C GLN A 326 2.42 3.92 -1.87
N ALA A 327 3.26 4.87 -1.47
CA ALA A 327 2.83 6.21 -1.04
C ALA A 327 2.11 7.01 -2.12
N GLN A 328 2.30 6.64 -3.39
CA GLN A 328 1.64 7.20 -4.57
C GLN A 328 0.48 6.31 -5.06
N GLY A 329 0.19 5.23 -4.33
CA GLY A 329 -0.92 4.32 -4.59
C GLY A 329 -0.60 3.22 -5.59
N ILE A 330 0.67 3.07 -5.98
CA ILE A 330 1.13 2.03 -6.90
C ILE A 330 1.57 0.82 -6.08
N PHE A 331 0.60 -0.01 -5.67
CA PHE A 331 0.82 -1.16 -4.78
C PHE A 331 1.27 -2.44 -5.52
N ASP A 332 1.06 -2.49 -6.82
CA ASP A 332 1.32 -3.59 -7.74
C ASP A 332 2.77 -3.65 -8.25
N ALA A 333 3.50 -2.53 -8.25
CA ALA A 333 4.86 -2.43 -8.76
C ALA A 333 5.83 -3.50 -8.21
N SER A 334 5.87 -3.69 -6.89
CA SER A 334 6.73 -4.72 -6.28
C SER A 334 6.32 -6.14 -6.65
N THR A 335 5.04 -6.35 -6.93
CA THR A 335 4.49 -7.65 -7.34
C THR A 335 5.02 -8.04 -8.70
N TYR A 336 4.96 -7.12 -9.68
CA TYR A 336 5.50 -7.35 -11.02
C TYR A 336 7.00 -7.65 -10.99
N VAL A 337 7.75 -6.89 -10.20
CA VAL A 337 9.20 -7.13 -10.04
C VAL A 337 9.46 -8.50 -9.43
N LEU A 338 8.72 -8.88 -8.38
CA LEU A 338 8.90 -10.17 -7.71
C LEU A 338 8.43 -11.37 -8.54
N PHE A 339 7.46 -11.20 -9.44
CA PHE A 339 7.09 -12.25 -10.40
C PHE A 339 8.25 -12.64 -11.31
N VAL A 340 9.18 -11.71 -11.58
CA VAL A 340 10.40 -11.98 -12.36
C VAL A 340 11.55 -12.42 -11.44
N CYS A 341 11.77 -11.70 -10.34
CA CYS A 341 12.91 -11.97 -9.44
C CYS A 341 12.78 -13.29 -8.67
N ALA A 342 11.58 -13.73 -8.26
CA ALA A 342 11.45 -14.97 -7.50
C ALA A 342 11.80 -16.24 -8.32
N PRO A 343 11.31 -16.43 -9.55
CA PRO A 343 11.78 -17.50 -10.42
C PRO A 343 13.28 -17.40 -10.75
N LEU A 344 13.78 -16.19 -11.03
CA LEU A 344 15.22 -15.98 -11.26
C LEU A 344 16.05 -16.40 -10.04
N ASN A 345 15.58 -16.10 -8.82
CA ASN A 345 16.24 -16.54 -7.60
C ASN A 345 16.29 -18.07 -7.51
N ALA A 346 15.22 -18.78 -7.86
CA ALA A 346 15.22 -20.24 -7.88
C ALA A 346 16.23 -20.80 -8.89
N ILE A 347 16.25 -20.24 -10.11
CA ILE A 347 17.19 -20.62 -11.17
C ILE A 347 18.64 -20.34 -10.75
N MET A 348 18.91 -19.17 -10.15
CA MET A 348 20.25 -18.81 -9.65
C MET A 348 20.69 -19.73 -8.52
N ASN A 349 19.81 -20.03 -7.55
CA ASN A 349 20.13 -20.97 -6.47
C ASN A 349 20.50 -22.35 -7.04
N TYR A 350 19.72 -22.88 -7.98
CA TYR A 350 20.03 -24.16 -8.63
C TYR A 350 21.37 -24.10 -9.37
N THR A 351 21.56 -23.08 -10.23
CA THR A 351 22.72 -22.97 -11.11
C THR A 351 24.02 -22.72 -10.34
N PHE A 352 24.00 -21.83 -9.34
CA PHE A 352 25.20 -21.48 -8.58
C PHE A 352 25.64 -22.61 -7.67
N VAL A 353 24.68 -23.31 -7.05
CA VAL A 353 24.99 -24.42 -6.15
C VAL A 353 25.47 -25.65 -6.92
N TRP A 354 24.78 -26.04 -7.99
CA TRP A 354 24.99 -27.34 -8.64
C TRP A 354 25.80 -27.28 -9.95
N ASN A 355 25.61 -26.25 -10.78
CA ASN A 355 26.18 -26.23 -12.13
C ASN A 355 27.53 -25.50 -12.20
N LEU A 356 27.68 -24.38 -11.48
CA LEU A 356 28.89 -23.54 -11.53
C LEU A 356 29.95 -23.92 -10.49
N GLY A 357 29.69 -24.91 -9.65
CA GLY A 357 30.66 -25.41 -8.67
C GLY A 357 30.91 -24.48 -7.47
N PHE A 358 30.06 -23.47 -7.22
CA PHE A 358 30.18 -22.63 -6.03
C PHE A 358 29.70 -23.34 -4.74
N GLY A 359 29.00 -24.48 -4.87
CA GLY A 359 28.53 -25.28 -3.74
C GLY A 359 27.66 -24.46 -2.79
N TYR A 360 27.92 -24.56 -1.49
CA TYR A 360 27.17 -23.85 -0.45
C TYR A 360 27.11 -22.33 -0.67
N ILE A 361 28.23 -21.71 -1.07
CA ILE A 361 28.34 -20.25 -1.23
C ILE A 361 27.43 -19.74 -2.37
N GLY A 362 27.06 -20.61 -3.31
CA GLY A 362 26.13 -20.28 -4.37
C GLY A 362 24.76 -19.80 -3.88
N ALA A 363 24.27 -20.33 -2.75
CA ALA A 363 22.98 -19.95 -2.19
C ALA A 363 22.94 -18.49 -1.67
N PRO A 364 23.83 -18.04 -0.76
CA PRO A 364 23.86 -16.63 -0.34
C PRO A 364 24.25 -15.68 -1.48
N MET A 365 25.04 -16.12 -2.48
CA MET A 365 25.32 -15.33 -3.67
C MET A 365 24.05 -15.06 -4.49
N ALA A 366 23.23 -16.10 -4.72
CA ALA A 366 21.96 -15.97 -5.42
C ALA A 366 21.04 -14.96 -4.72
N VAL A 367 20.94 -15.03 -3.40
CA VAL A 367 20.16 -14.08 -2.59
C VAL A 367 20.71 -12.65 -2.72
N ALA A 368 22.03 -12.47 -2.60
CA ALA A 368 22.65 -11.14 -2.67
C ALA A 368 22.46 -10.46 -4.02
N ILE A 369 22.62 -11.22 -5.11
CA ILE A 369 22.38 -10.76 -6.47
C ILE A 369 20.90 -10.49 -6.68
N ASN A 370 20.01 -11.34 -6.17
CA ASN A 370 18.57 -11.16 -6.29
C ASN A 370 18.07 -9.89 -5.59
N TYR A 371 18.60 -9.54 -4.41
CA TYR A 371 18.26 -8.28 -3.75
C TYR A 371 18.65 -7.06 -4.59
N SER A 372 19.78 -7.12 -5.29
CA SER A 372 20.20 -6.06 -6.21
C SER A 372 19.31 -6.01 -7.46
N LEU A 373 18.93 -7.17 -8.01
CA LEU A 373 17.98 -7.28 -9.11
C LEU A 373 16.60 -6.74 -8.75
N MET A 374 16.11 -6.99 -7.54
CA MET A 374 14.84 -6.45 -7.04
C MET A 374 14.87 -4.93 -6.99
N ALA A 375 15.95 -4.34 -6.45
CA ALA A 375 16.13 -2.88 -6.43
C ALA A 375 16.18 -2.29 -7.85
N LEU A 376 16.95 -2.93 -8.73
CA LEU A 376 17.07 -2.51 -10.13
C LEU A 376 15.73 -2.62 -10.87
N GLY A 377 15.01 -3.73 -10.71
CA GLY A 377 13.70 -3.93 -11.33
C GLY A 377 12.69 -2.89 -10.89
N LEU A 378 12.70 -2.50 -9.61
CA LEU A 378 11.82 -1.46 -9.10
C LEU A 378 12.21 -0.07 -9.60
N PHE A 379 13.52 0.21 -9.73
CA PHE A 379 14.02 1.43 -10.35
C PHE A 379 13.60 1.51 -11.82
N LEU A 380 13.79 0.43 -12.59
CA LEU A 380 13.37 0.33 -13.99
C LEU A 380 11.85 0.50 -14.13
N TYR A 381 11.05 -0.12 -13.26
CA TYR A 381 9.60 0.09 -13.23
C TYR A 381 9.27 1.57 -13.01
N THR A 382 9.89 2.21 -12.01
CA THR A 382 9.65 3.63 -11.68
C THR A 382 10.02 4.56 -12.84
N VAL A 383 11.07 4.23 -13.58
CA VAL A 383 11.45 4.95 -14.79
C VAL A 383 10.43 4.61 -15.88
N TYR A 384 10.38 3.39 -16.40
CA TYR A 384 9.68 3.11 -17.66
C TYR A 384 8.16 2.93 -17.58
N THR A 385 7.54 3.01 -16.40
CA THR A 385 6.09 2.87 -16.30
C THR A 385 5.35 3.97 -17.07
N LYS A 386 4.27 3.58 -17.75
CA LYS A 386 3.31 4.48 -18.43
C LYS A 386 2.09 4.77 -17.55
N ASN A 387 2.13 4.43 -16.27
CA ASN A 387 1.03 4.67 -15.35
C ASN A 387 0.72 6.18 -15.25
N ASP A 388 -0.55 6.56 -15.33
CA ASP A 388 -1.05 7.94 -15.31
C ASP A 388 -0.56 8.75 -14.11
N VAL A 389 -0.34 8.08 -12.97
CA VAL A 389 0.17 8.73 -11.74
C VAL A 389 1.59 9.27 -11.92
N ASN A 390 2.33 8.73 -12.89
CA ASN A 390 3.72 9.06 -13.24
C ASN A 390 4.62 9.23 -11.99
N PRO A 391 5.15 8.12 -11.42
CA PRO A 391 5.86 8.16 -10.15
C PRO A 391 7.13 9.01 -10.16
N ARG A 392 7.62 9.38 -11.36
CA ARG A 392 8.75 10.31 -11.53
C ARG A 392 8.41 11.72 -11.06
N LYS A 393 7.13 12.12 -11.00
CA LYS A 393 6.71 13.45 -10.50
C LYS A 393 7.22 13.71 -9.07
N CYS A 394 7.28 12.67 -8.25
CA CYS A 394 7.80 12.76 -6.87
C CYS A 394 9.33 12.73 -6.80
N TRP A 395 10.03 12.45 -7.91
CA TRP A 395 11.48 12.39 -7.97
C TRP A 395 12.07 13.75 -8.35
N ASN A 396 12.76 14.41 -7.42
CA ASN A 396 13.38 15.72 -7.63
C ASN A 396 14.90 15.65 -7.88
N GLY A 397 15.43 14.51 -8.33
CA GLY A 397 16.88 14.28 -8.46
C GLY A 397 17.60 14.07 -7.11
N PHE A 398 18.93 13.95 -7.16
CA PHE A 398 19.76 13.65 -5.99
C PHE A 398 20.17 14.91 -5.21
N HIS A 399 19.83 14.97 -3.92
CA HIS A 399 20.13 16.12 -3.05
C HIS A 399 21.13 15.78 -1.94
N PHE A 400 22.38 15.42 -2.30
CA PHE A 400 23.39 14.94 -1.35
C PHE A 400 23.54 15.76 -0.06
N LYS A 401 23.52 17.10 -0.13
CA LYS A 401 23.62 17.96 1.08
C LYS A 401 22.36 17.91 1.97
N ARG A 402 21.17 17.86 1.37
CA ARG A 402 19.89 17.87 2.12
C ARG A 402 19.52 16.49 2.68
N VAL A 403 20.05 15.42 2.09
CA VAL A 403 19.84 14.04 2.51
C VAL A 403 20.42 13.75 3.90
N PHE A 404 21.53 14.39 4.28
CA PHE A 404 22.14 14.22 5.61
C PHE A 404 21.69 15.26 6.65
N ARG A 405 20.68 16.10 6.34
CA ARG A 405 20.13 17.09 7.27
C ARG A 405 18.78 16.63 7.84
N ASN A 406 18.43 17.14 9.02
CA ASN A 406 17.10 16.99 9.64
C ASN A 406 16.67 15.53 9.92
N TRP A 407 17.61 14.65 10.29
CA TRP A 407 17.28 13.27 10.67
C TRP A 407 16.53 13.15 12.01
N GLY A 408 16.46 14.21 12.82
CA GLY A 408 15.86 14.16 14.16
C GLY A 408 14.42 13.64 14.17
N GLU A 409 13.54 14.21 13.35
CA GLU A 409 12.14 13.76 13.26
C GLU A 409 12.00 12.38 12.60
N LEU A 410 12.85 12.07 11.61
CA LEU A 410 12.88 10.75 10.99
C LEU A 410 13.24 9.68 12.04
N ILE A 411 14.35 9.84 12.76
CA ILE A 411 14.80 8.94 13.82
C ILE A 411 13.74 8.80 14.92
N ARG A 412 13.11 9.91 15.33
CA ARG A 412 12.07 9.93 16.37
C ARG A 412 10.85 9.07 16.02
N LEU A 413 10.56 8.89 14.73
CA LEU A 413 9.49 8.04 14.22
C LEU A 413 9.98 6.65 13.81
N SER A 414 11.22 6.50 13.34
CA SER A 414 11.80 5.21 12.96
C SER A 414 12.14 4.33 14.17
N ILE A 415 12.63 4.88 15.29
CA ILE A 415 12.98 4.08 16.49
C ILE A 415 11.77 3.33 17.07
N PRO A 416 10.61 3.97 17.32
CA PRO A 416 9.46 3.24 17.86
C PRO A 416 8.94 2.17 16.90
N ASN A 417 8.98 2.42 15.59
CA ASN A 417 8.63 1.44 14.57
C ASN A 417 9.61 0.25 14.54
N LEU A 418 10.91 0.53 14.66
CA LEU A 418 11.93 -0.49 14.82
C LEU A 418 11.66 -1.36 16.05
N ILE A 419 11.38 -0.74 17.19
CA ILE A 419 11.03 -1.47 18.42
C ILE A 419 9.78 -2.31 18.18
N MET A 420 8.73 -1.75 17.59
CA MET A 420 7.47 -2.44 17.34
C MET A 420 7.65 -3.71 16.50
N ILE A 421 8.39 -3.64 15.39
CA ILE A 421 8.64 -4.78 14.50
C ILE A 421 9.65 -5.77 15.09
N VAL A 422 10.78 -5.30 15.61
CA VAL A 422 11.83 -6.20 16.14
C VAL A 422 11.37 -6.92 17.40
N SER A 423 10.61 -6.25 18.28
CA SER A 423 10.05 -6.89 19.49
C SER A 423 9.14 -8.07 19.14
N GLU A 424 8.32 -7.91 18.11
CA GLU A 424 7.43 -8.95 17.62
C GLU A 424 8.22 -10.13 17.04
N PHE A 425 9.10 -9.88 16.07
CA PHE A 425 9.93 -10.94 15.46
C PHE A 425 10.74 -11.70 16.51
N LEU A 426 11.43 -10.98 17.40
CA LEU A 426 12.27 -11.60 18.42
C LEU A 426 11.44 -12.41 19.44
N SER A 427 10.20 -12.02 19.71
CA SER A 427 9.31 -12.79 20.60
C SER A 427 8.96 -14.18 20.04
N PHE A 428 8.71 -14.29 18.72
CA PHE A 428 8.46 -15.56 18.05
C PHE A 428 9.72 -16.44 17.95
N GLU A 429 10.89 -15.82 17.82
CA GLU A 429 12.17 -16.55 17.87
C GLU A 429 12.45 -17.10 19.28
N ILE A 430 12.21 -16.30 20.33
CA ILE A 430 12.28 -16.77 21.72
C ILE A 430 11.30 -17.92 21.94
N LEU A 431 10.08 -17.82 21.42
CA LEU A 431 9.07 -18.88 21.50
C LEU A 431 9.59 -20.19 20.90
N THR A 432 10.19 -20.11 19.71
CA THR A 432 10.75 -21.26 18.99
C THR A 432 11.95 -21.85 19.74
N PHE A 433 12.80 -21.00 20.30
CA PHE A 433 13.91 -21.43 21.16
C PHE A 433 13.40 -22.14 22.42
N LEU A 434 12.38 -21.62 23.09
CA LEU A 434 11.78 -22.25 24.27
C LEU A 434 11.13 -23.61 23.92
N ALA A 435 10.49 -23.71 22.76
CA ALA A 435 9.91 -24.97 22.30
C ALA A 435 10.96 -26.09 22.12
N SER A 436 12.23 -25.74 21.85
CA SER A 436 13.31 -26.72 21.74
C SER A 436 13.58 -27.51 23.04
N TYR A 437 13.25 -26.93 24.20
CA TYR A 437 13.38 -27.60 25.50
C TYR A 437 12.25 -28.60 25.81
N LEU A 438 11.17 -28.58 25.03
CA LEU A 438 10.01 -29.47 25.21
C LEU A 438 10.18 -30.83 24.51
N GLY A 439 11.18 -30.96 23.63
CA GLY A 439 11.48 -32.19 22.90
C GLY A 439 11.41 -32.04 21.38
N THR A 440 11.85 -33.08 20.67
CA THR A 440 11.98 -33.07 19.20
C THR A 440 10.63 -32.93 18.49
N SER A 441 9.59 -33.64 18.96
CA SER A 441 8.26 -33.59 18.35
C SER A 441 7.58 -32.23 18.55
N ALA A 442 7.76 -31.61 19.72
CA ALA A 442 7.25 -30.26 20.01
C ALA A 442 7.97 -29.18 19.17
N LEU A 443 9.28 -29.30 19.00
CA LEU A 443 10.06 -28.39 18.16
C LEU A 443 9.67 -28.51 16.67
N ALA A 444 9.48 -29.74 16.18
CA ALA A 444 9.00 -29.98 14.82
C ALA A 444 7.60 -29.37 14.61
N ALA A 445 6.68 -29.61 15.54
CA ALA A 445 5.34 -29.01 15.52
C ALA A 445 5.40 -27.47 15.54
N GLN A 446 6.26 -26.88 16.38
CA GLN A 446 6.47 -25.44 16.45
C GLN A 446 6.94 -24.85 15.11
N SER A 447 7.83 -25.53 14.39
CA SER A 447 8.28 -25.07 13.07
C SER A 447 7.12 -24.98 12.07
N VAL A 448 6.23 -25.98 12.07
CA VAL A 448 5.03 -25.99 11.23
C VAL A 448 4.08 -24.86 11.62
N ILE A 449 3.80 -24.72 12.92
CA ILE A 449 2.91 -23.67 13.44
C ILE A 449 3.46 -22.28 13.10
N SER A 450 4.75 -22.01 13.35
CA SER A 450 5.39 -20.73 13.03
C SER A 450 5.34 -20.42 11.54
N THR A 451 5.51 -21.43 10.68
CA THR A 451 5.39 -21.28 9.22
C THR A 451 3.97 -20.87 8.82
N MET A 452 2.95 -21.52 9.38
CA MET A 452 1.54 -21.21 9.11
C MET A 452 1.10 -19.85 9.69
N ALA A 453 1.59 -19.50 10.89
CA ALA A 453 1.38 -18.19 11.49
C ALA A 453 2.00 -17.09 10.62
N SER A 454 3.23 -17.28 10.16
CA SER A 454 3.91 -16.34 9.25
C SER A 454 3.14 -16.17 7.93
N LEU A 455 2.64 -17.27 7.34
CA LEU A 455 1.89 -17.24 6.08
C LEU A 455 0.59 -16.44 6.21
N THR A 456 -0.18 -16.71 7.27
CA THR A 456 -1.46 -16.03 7.53
C THR A 456 -1.26 -14.57 7.95
N TYR A 457 -0.17 -14.26 8.67
CA TYR A 457 0.23 -12.90 9.03
C TYR A 457 0.45 -12.01 7.79
N GLN A 458 1.02 -12.54 6.70
CA GLN A 458 1.23 -11.76 5.47
C GLN A 458 -0.07 -11.17 4.90
N VAL A 459 -1.21 -11.85 5.09
CA VAL A 459 -2.52 -11.36 4.66
C VAL A 459 -2.91 -10.11 5.43
N ALA A 460 -2.82 -10.16 6.77
CA ALA A 460 -3.13 -9.03 7.63
C ALA A 460 -2.11 -7.88 7.48
N TYR A 461 -0.85 -8.21 7.23
CA TYR A 461 0.21 -7.23 7.00
C TYR A 461 0.01 -6.47 5.68
N GLY A 462 -0.47 -7.12 4.61
CA GLY A 462 -0.88 -6.43 3.38
C GLY A 462 -1.96 -5.38 3.63
N VAL A 463 -3.00 -5.73 4.42
CA VAL A 463 -4.05 -4.79 4.84
C VAL A 463 -3.49 -3.65 5.69
N SER A 464 -2.57 -3.97 6.62
CA SER A 464 -1.90 -3.00 7.48
C SER A 464 -1.18 -1.89 6.70
N ILE A 465 -0.49 -2.23 5.60
CA ILE A 465 0.22 -1.25 4.77
C ILE A 465 -0.76 -0.41 3.95
N SER A 466 -1.76 -1.03 3.32
CA SER A 466 -2.79 -0.30 2.58
C SER A 466 -3.53 0.70 3.49
N ALA A 467 -3.91 0.26 4.68
CA ALA A 467 -4.52 1.09 5.72
C ALA A 467 -3.62 2.26 6.12
N SER A 468 -2.35 1.98 6.43
CA SER A 468 -1.38 3.01 6.84
C SER A 468 -1.25 4.09 5.78
N THR A 469 -1.05 3.71 4.51
CA THR A 469 -0.90 4.65 3.40
C THR A 469 -2.13 5.53 3.23
N ARG A 470 -3.32 4.93 3.27
CA ARG A 470 -4.58 5.63 3.04
C ARG A 470 -4.90 6.62 4.18
N ILE A 471 -4.71 6.22 5.43
CA ILE A 471 -4.88 7.09 6.61
C ILE A 471 -3.85 8.23 6.59
N ALA A 472 -2.57 7.92 6.34
CA ALA A 472 -1.51 8.92 6.26
C ALA A 472 -1.77 9.93 5.14
N ASN A 473 -2.26 9.49 3.98
CA ASN A 473 -2.64 10.36 2.88
C ASN A 473 -3.77 11.33 3.26
N PHE A 474 -4.85 10.86 3.89
CA PHE A 474 -5.93 11.74 4.35
C PHE A 474 -5.48 12.72 5.43
N LEU A 475 -4.61 12.31 6.36
CA LEU A 475 -4.05 13.22 7.37
C LEU A 475 -3.16 14.30 6.73
N GLY A 476 -2.36 13.93 5.72
CA GLY A 476 -1.57 14.87 4.93
C GLY A 476 -2.42 15.86 4.13
N ALA A 477 -3.54 15.38 3.59
CA ALA A 477 -4.54 16.17 2.88
C ALA A 477 -5.45 17.00 3.81
N GLN A 478 -5.25 16.95 5.13
CA GLN A 478 -6.08 17.66 6.11
C GLN A 478 -7.56 17.22 6.09
N LEU A 479 -7.84 15.94 5.81
CA LEU A 479 -9.18 15.35 5.77
C LEU A 479 -9.41 14.38 6.95
N PRO A 480 -9.57 14.89 8.20
CA PRO A 480 -9.68 14.05 9.39
C PRO A 480 -10.90 13.12 9.37
N ASN A 481 -12.05 13.59 8.87
CA ASN A 481 -13.26 12.79 8.76
C ASN A 481 -13.09 11.57 7.85
N ALA A 482 -12.39 11.73 6.72
CA ALA A 482 -12.10 10.62 5.82
C ALA A 482 -11.16 9.61 6.51
N ALA A 483 -10.11 10.09 7.19
CA ALA A 483 -9.21 9.24 7.96
C ALA A 483 -9.91 8.44 9.08
N ILE A 484 -10.93 9.01 9.74
CA ILE A 484 -11.77 8.31 10.73
C ILE A 484 -12.58 7.20 10.07
N ILE A 485 -13.23 7.48 8.94
CA ILE A 485 -14.01 6.49 8.21
C ILE A 485 -13.10 5.34 7.75
N THR A 486 -11.93 5.65 7.17
CA THR A 486 -10.93 4.66 6.76
C THR A 486 -10.52 3.79 7.94
N ALA A 487 -10.12 4.38 9.07
CA ALA A 487 -9.69 3.62 10.25
C ALA A 487 -10.78 2.66 10.75
N ARG A 488 -12.05 3.07 10.75
CA ARG A 488 -13.18 2.19 11.10
C ARG A 488 -13.37 1.06 10.08
N MET A 489 -13.24 1.34 8.79
CA MET A 489 -13.38 0.32 7.74
C MET A 489 -12.24 -0.69 7.75
N VAL A 490 -11.02 -0.30 8.15
CA VAL A 490 -9.91 -1.24 8.34
C VAL A 490 -10.26 -2.34 9.33
N PHE A 491 -10.92 -2.01 10.46
CA PHE A 491 -11.37 -3.03 11.42
C PHE A 491 -12.42 -3.97 10.83
N VAL A 492 -13.30 -3.48 9.94
CA VAL A 492 -14.25 -4.34 9.23
C VAL A 492 -13.50 -5.34 8.33
N VAL A 493 -12.53 -4.89 7.54
CA VAL A 493 -11.65 -5.78 6.73
C VAL A 493 -10.92 -6.77 7.63
N THR A 494 -10.43 -6.29 8.78
CA THR A 494 -9.68 -7.11 9.75
C THR A 494 -10.53 -8.26 10.26
N VAL A 495 -11.81 -8.05 10.56
CA VAL A 495 -12.73 -9.13 10.98
C VAL A 495 -12.85 -10.19 9.88
N PHE A 496 -13.01 -9.79 8.61
CA PHE A 496 -13.07 -10.74 7.50
C PHE A 496 -11.77 -11.53 7.33
N VAL A 497 -10.62 -10.87 7.39
CA VAL A 497 -9.30 -11.52 7.29
C VAL A 497 -9.05 -12.45 8.47
N ALA A 498 -9.37 -12.02 9.69
CA ALA A 498 -9.25 -12.81 10.91
C ALA A 498 -10.09 -14.09 10.84
N LEU A 499 -11.37 -13.97 10.43
CA LEU A 499 -12.26 -15.11 10.28
C LEU A 499 -11.80 -16.06 9.17
N ALA A 500 -11.31 -15.52 8.04
CA ALA A 500 -10.79 -16.33 6.94
C ALA A 500 -9.54 -17.11 7.37
N ASN A 501 -8.56 -16.44 7.99
CA ASN A 501 -7.33 -17.07 8.47
C ASN A 501 -7.63 -18.10 9.58
N SER A 502 -8.49 -17.75 10.55
CA SER A 502 -8.89 -18.64 11.64
C SER A 502 -9.59 -19.89 11.11
N SER A 503 -10.54 -19.72 10.18
CA SER A 503 -11.25 -20.84 9.54
C SER A 503 -10.31 -21.74 8.74
N PHE A 504 -9.39 -21.13 7.96
CA PHE A 504 -8.41 -21.85 7.18
C PHE A 504 -7.52 -22.75 8.06
N LEU A 505 -7.02 -22.23 9.19
CA LEU A 505 -6.21 -23.01 10.12
C LEU A 505 -7.04 -24.06 10.86
N TYR A 506 -8.22 -23.71 11.38
CA TYR A 506 -9.04 -24.63 12.17
C TYR A 506 -9.52 -25.83 11.35
N PHE A 507 -10.12 -25.60 10.17
CA PHE A 507 -10.61 -26.68 9.31
C PHE A 507 -9.49 -27.40 8.57
N GLY A 508 -8.38 -26.70 8.28
CA GLY A 508 -7.22 -27.25 7.59
C GLY A 508 -6.27 -28.08 8.45
N ARG A 509 -6.36 -28.00 9.79
CA ARG A 509 -5.34 -28.50 10.73
C ARG A 509 -4.83 -29.92 10.45
N PHE A 510 -5.72 -30.87 10.15
CA PHE A 510 -5.34 -32.26 9.88
C PHE A 510 -4.56 -32.41 8.58
N ARG A 511 -5.00 -31.72 7.52
CA ARG A 511 -4.32 -31.77 6.22
C ARG A 511 -2.99 -31.04 6.27
N ILE A 512 -2.97 -29.89 6.94
CA ILE A 512 -1.76 -29.09 7.13
C ILE A 512 -0.71 -29.91 7.90
N ALA A 513 -1.07 -30.56 9.01
CA ALA A 513 -0.14 -31.41 9.75
C ALA A 513 0.51 -32.48 8.85
N ASN A 514 -0.31 -33.18 8.06
CA ASN A 514 0.14 -34.23 7.15
C ASN A 514 0.94 -33.72 5.94
N TRP A 515 0.86 -32.43 5.58
CA TRP A 515 1.70 -31.85 4.51
C TRP A 515 3.15 -31.62 4.97
N PHE A 516 3.37 -31.50 6.28
CA PHE A 516 4.69 -31.18 6.83
C PHE A 516 5.40 -32.38 7.47
N SER A 517 4.67 -33.37 7.98
CA SER A 517 5.27 -34.54 8.61
C SER A 517 4.38 -35.78 8.53
N ASP A 518 5.01 -36.94 8.34
CA ASP A 518 4.39 -38.27 8.45
C ASP A 518 4.51 -38.86 9.87
N ASP A 519 5.18 -38.15 10.80
CA ASP A 519 5.35 -38.61 12.19
C ASP A 519 4.06 -38.38 12.99
N ALA A 520 3.49 -39.49 13.49
CA ALA A 520 2.24 -39.47 14.24
C ALA A 520 2.32 -38.62 15.52
N ASP A 521 3.48 -38.57 16.18
CA ASP A 521 3.66 -37.77 17.40
C ASP A 521 3.63 -36.28 17.05
N VAL A 522 4.31 -35.87 15.98
CA VAL A 522 4.30 -34.47 15.50
C VAL A 522 2.90 -34.06 15.07
N VAL A 523 2.22 -34.89 14.29
CA VAL A 523 0.84 -34.65 13.84
C VAL A 523 -0.12 -34.51 15.02
N SER A 524 0.02 -35.34 16.06
CA SER A 524 -0.83 -35.26 17.26
C SER A 524 -0.65 -33.96 18.04
N VAL A 525 0.60 -33.48 18.17
CA VAL A 525 0.90 -32.21 18.84
C VAL A 525 0.31 -31.05 18.04
N ILE A 526 0.47 -31.08 16.72
CA ILE A 526 -0.08 -30.08 15.81
C ILE A 526 -1.61 -30.01 15.93
N ASP A 527 -2.31 -31.14 15.86
CA ASP A 527 -3.78 -31.19 15.98
C ASP A 527 -4.27 -30.63 17.32
N HIS A 528 -3.54 -30.90 18.41
CA HIS A 528 -3.89 -30.39 19.73
C HIS A 528 -3.71 -28.86 19.85
N VAL A 529 -2.68 -28.30 19.22
CA VAL A 529 -2.32 -26.88 19.37
C VAL A 529 -3.05 -25.97 18.36
N PHE A 530 -3.32 -26.44 17.14
CA PHE A 530 -3.93 -25.65 16.07
C PHE A 530 -5.25 -24.93 16.42
N PRO A 531 -6.19 -25.53 17.18
CA PRO A 531 -7.39 -24.82 17.62
C PRO A 531 -7.07 -23.54 18.39
N LEU A 532 -6.08 -23.55 19.28
CA LEU A 532 -5.63 -22.37 19.98
C LEU A 532 -5.02 -21.35 19.00
N ILE A 533 -4.17 -21.81 18.07
CA ILE A 533 -3.55 -20.93 17.06
C ILE A 533 -4.60 -20.24 16.21
N SER A 534 -5.65 -20.97 15.81
CA SER A 534 -6.75 -20.41 15.03
C SER A 534 -7.47 -19.28 15.77
N LEU A 535 -7.57 -19.35 17.09
CA LEU A 535 -8.12 -18.27 17.92
C LEU A 535 -7.12 -17.10 18.05
N ILE A 536 -5.83 -17.40 18.28
CA ILE A 536 -4.76 -16.40 18.35
C ILE A 536 -4.68 -15.57 17.06
N GLN A 537 -4.94 -16.19 15.91
CA GLN A 537 -4.90 -15.51 14.61
C GLN A 537 -5.86 -14.32 14.51
N ILE A 538 -6.95 -14.32 15.28
CA ILE A 538 -7.88 -13.18 15.35
C ILE A 538 -7.18 -11.97 15.97
N PHE A 539 -6.47 -12.18 17.08
CA PHE A 539 -5.72 -11.13 17.77
C PHE A 539 -4.48 -10.72 17.00
N ASP A 540 -3.84 -11.65 16.30
CA ASP A 540 -2.71 -11.38 15.41
C ASP A 540 -3.10 -10.46 14.25
N ALA A 541 -4.21 -10.76 13.57
CA ALA A 541 -4.75 -9.90 12.52
C ALA A 541 -5.12 -8.51 13.06
N LEU A 542 -5.70 -8.44 14.27
CA LEU A 542 -6.03 -7.18 14.94
C LEU A 542 -4.79 -6.36 15.30
N ASN A 543 -3.74 -7.00 15.82
CA ASN A 543 -2.45 -6.39 16.11
C ASN A 543 -1.82 -5.83 14.81
N ALA A 544 -1.70 -6.65 13.77
CA ALA A 544 -1.07 -6.25 12.51
C ALA A 544 -1.74 -5.02 11.89
N THR A 545 -3.08 -5.03 11.80
CA THR A 545 -3.86 -3.94 11.18
C THR A 545 -3.91 -2.69 12.05
N SER A 546 -4.05 -2.82 13.37
CA SER A 546 -3.97 -1.69 14.32
C SER A 546 -2.60 -1.02 14.29
N ALA A 547 -1.53 -1.81 14.22
CA ALA A 547 -0.18 -1.29 14.08
C ALA A 547 -0.02 -0.49 12.77
N GLY A 548 -0.66 -0.93 11.69
CA GLY A 548 -0.75 -0.19 10.43
C GLY A 548 -1.47 1.14 10.57
N CYS A 549 -2.62 1.16 11.24
CA CYS A 549 -3.34 2.40 11.53
C CYS A 549 -2.51 3.37 12.39
N LEU A 550 -1.83 2.88 13.43
CA LEU A 550 -0.93 3.70 14.26
C LEU A 550 0.23 4.28 13.46
N ARG A 551 0.81 3.52 12.52
CA ARG A 551 1.82 4.05 11.59
C ARG A 551 1.23 5.14 10.70
N GLY A 552 0.05 4.93 10.12
CA GLY A 552 -0.63 5.94 9.30
C GLY A 552 -0.92 7.23 10.06
N GLN A 553 -1.33 7.10 11.33
CA GLN A 553 -1.57 8.21 12.27
C GLN A 553 -0.27 8.88 12.76
N GLY A 554 0.88 8.22 12.66
CA GLY A 554 2.14 8.69 13.25
C GLY A 554 2.20 8.52 14.78
N MET A 555 1.47 7.54 15.31
CA MET A 555 1.36 7.20 16.74
C MET A 555 2.16 5.94 17.11
N GLN A 556 3.16 5.54 16.33
CA GLN A 556 3.93 4.31 16.55
C GLN A 556 4.63 4.20 17.91
N LYS A 557 4.81 5.30 18.64
CA LYS A 557 5.30 5.26 20.03
C LYS A 557 4.42 4.40 20.92
N VAL A 558 3.11 4.51 20.76
CA VAL A 558 2.14 3.70 21.50
C VAL A 558 2.37 2.23 21.18
N GLY A 559 2.42 1.87 19.89
CA GLY A 559 2.66 0.49 19.45
C GLY A 559 3.96 -0.09 19.98
N GLY A 560 5.07 0.65 19.88
CA GLY A 560 6.37 0.21 20.38
C GLY A 560 6.40 -0.10 21.88
N TYR A 561 5.83 0.79 22.73
CA TYR A 561 5.78 0.55 24.18
C TYR A 561 4.84 -0.60 24.54
N VAL A 562 3.68 -0.68 23.89
CA VAL A 562 2.70 -1.74 24.14
C VAL A 562 3.25 -3.11 23.73
N ASN A 563 3.97 -3.21 22.62
CA ASN A 563 4.61 -4.47 22.20
C ASN A 563 5.67 -4.92 23.20
N LEU A 564 6.56 -4.01 23.62
CA LEU A 564 7.62 -4.34 24.58
C LEU A 564 7.03 -4.83 25.92
N PHE A 565 6.04 -4.11 26.44
CA PHE A 565 5.37 -4.49 27.68
C PHE A 565 4.65 -5.84 27.54
N SER A 566 3.81 -5.99 26.52
CA SER A 566 2.94 -7.16 26.40
C SER A 566 3.71 -8.43 26.08
N TYR A 567 4.68 -8.40 25.15
CA TYR A 567 5.47 -9.59 24.83
C TYR A 567 6.45 -9.97 25.95
N TYR A 568 7.22 -9.02 26.48
CA TYR A 568 8.35 -9.35 27.34
C TYR A 568 8.04 -9.35 28.84
N LEU A 569 7.09 -8.51 29.31
CA LEU A 569 6.74 -8.46 30.73
C LEU A 569 5.58 -9.41 31.06
N LEU A 570 4.72 -9.73 30.08
CA LEU A 570 3.55 -10.58 30.30
C LEU A 570 3.63 -11.89 29.50
N GLY A 571 3.66 -11.82 28.18
CA GLY A 571 3.48 -12.98 27.30
C GLY A 571 4.54 -14.07 27.49
N ILE A 572 5.81 -13.71 27.36
CA ILE A 572 6.93 -14.66 27.49
C ILE A 572 7.00 -15.24 28.93
N PRO A 573 6.97 -14.44 30.02
CA PRO A 573 6.98 -14.99 31.38
C PRO A 573 5.80 -15.93 31.67
N ILE A 574 4.59 -15.56 31.25
CA ILE A 574 3.38 -16.40 31.43
C ILE A 574 3.49 -17.66 30.57
N GLY A 575 4.00 -17.55 29.35
CA GLY A 575 4.24 -18.71 28.47
C GLY A 575 5.23 -19.69 29.07
N ILE A 576 6.36 -19.21 29.59
CA ILE A 576 7.36 -20.03 30.30
C ILE A 576 6.73 -20.70 31.52
N PHE A 577 5.96 -19.94 32.31
CA PHE A 577 5.28 -20.49 33.48
C PHE A 577 4.31 -21.61 33.09
N LEU A 578 3.43 -21.39 32.11
CA LEU A 578 2.47 -22.40 31.67
C LEU A 578 3.12 -23.63 31.02
N ALA A 579 4.24 -23.45 30.33
CA ALA A 579 4.92 -24.53 29.61
C ALA A 579 5.78 -25.43 30.51
N PHE A 580 6.44 -24.86 31.54
CA PHE A 580 7.47 -25.56 32.31
C PHE A 580 7.15 -25.74 33.80
N HIS A 581 6.16 -25.05 34.36
CA HIS A 581 5.84 -25.18 35.78
C HIS A 581 5.10 -26.49 36.10
N PHE A 582 4.26 -26.96 35.18
CA PHE A 582 3.49 -28.19 35.35
C PHE A 582 4.34 -29.44 34.99
N PRO A 583 3.99 -30.64 35.50
CA PRO A 583 4.68 -31.88 35.15
C PRO A 583 4.78 -32.07 33.63
N LYS A 584 5.85 -32.72 33.15
CA LYS A 584 6.11 -32.91 31.71
C LYS A 584 4.99 -33.66 30.96
N ASP A 585 4.20 -34.45 31.68
CA ASP A 585 3.06 -35.20 31.13
C ASP A 585 1.80 -34.31 30.96
N HIS A 586 1.84 -33.06 31.41
CA HIS A 586 0.72 -32.14 31.28
C HIS A 586 0.60 -31.65 29.83
N PRO A 587 -0.61 -31.60 29.23
CA PRO A 587 -0.83 -31.20 27.83
C PRO A 587 -0.47 -29.73 27.53
N LEU A 588 -0.02 -28.99 28.54
CA LEU A 588 0.26 -27.57 28.41
C LEU A 588 1.57 -27.28 27.69
N GLY A 589 2.56 -28.19 27.60
CA GLY A 589 3.90 -27.91 27.05
C GLY A 589 3.97 -26.80 25.97
N LEU A 590 3.73 -27.15 24.70
CA LEU A 590 3.76 -26.18 23.60
C LEU A 590 2.53 -25.24 23.61
N LEU A 591 1.39 -25.72 24.11
CA LEU A 591 0.14 -24.97 24.15
C LEU A 591 0.24 -23.74 25.08
N GLY A 592 0.94 -23.87 26.20
CA GLY A 592 1.16 -22.88 27.24
C GLY A 592 2.08 -21.77 26.76
N LEU A 593 3.13 -22.13 26.00
CA LEU A 593 3.96 -21.16 25.27
C LEU A 593 3.09 -20.28 24.36
N TRP A 594 2.21 -20.89 23.56
CA TRP A 594 1.29 -20.17 22.68
C TRP A 594 0.19 -19.40 23.43
N CYS A 595 -0.30 -19.89 24.58
CA CYS A 595 -1.20 -19.13 25.44
C CYS A 595 -0.58 -17.81 25.91
N GLY A 596 0.71 -17.83 26.29
CA GLY A 596 1.44 -16.62 26.67
C GLY A 596 1.51 -15.60 25.53
N VAL A 597 1.89 -16.05 24.32
CA VAL A 597 1.95 -15.19 23.13
C VAL A 597 0.57 -14.71 22.71
N GLY A 598 -0.44 -15.58 22.75
CA GLY A 598 -1.84 -15.24 22.47
C GLY A 598 -2.39 -14.18 23.41
N LEU A 599 -2.07 -14.26 24.71
CA LEU A 599 -2.42 -13.23 25.69
C LEU A 599 -1.73 -11.90 25.37
N ALA A 600 -0.44 -11.91 25.04
CA ALA A 600 0.27 -10.71 24.63
C ALA A 600 -0.37 -10.06 23.40
N LEU A 601 -0.63 -10.83 22.34
CA LEU A 601 -1.31 -10.37 21.13
C LEU A 601 -2.70 -9.80 21.42
N SER A 602 -3.46 -10.42 22.32
CA SER A 602 -4.78 -9.95 22.73
C SER A 602 -4.70 -8.57 23.40
N ILE A 603 -3.74 -8.37 24.30
CA ILE A 603 -3.49 -7.09 24.97
C ILE A 603 -3.04 -6.03 23.96
N ILE A 604 -2.07 -6.38 23.11
CA ILE A 604 -1.53 -5.49 22.08
C ILE A 604 -2.65 -5.03 21.13
N GLY A 605 -3.35 -5.97 20.50
CA GLY A 605 -4.42 -5.68 19.56
C GLY A 605 -5.51 -4.81 20.18
N SER A 606 -5.92 -5.11 21.42
CA SER A 606 -6.95 -4.34 22.12
C SER A 606 -6.53 -2.90 22.45
N ILE A 607 -5.33 -2.73 23.01
CA ILE A 607 -4.82 -1.39 23.38
C ILE A 607 -4.56 -0.56 22.11
N GLN A 608 -3.92 -1.13 21.10
CA GLN A 608 -3.67 -0.41 19.85
C GLN A 608 -4.98 -0.03 19.16
N SER A 609 -5.96 -0.93 19.10
CA SER A 609 -7.30 -0.63 18.55
C SER A 609 -7.98 0.53 19.27
N TYR A 610 -7.91 0.55 20.62
CA TYR A 610 -8.47 1.63 21.42
C TYR A 610 -7.86 2.99 21.06
N TYR A 611 -6.53 3.06 20.98
CA TYR A 611 -5.81 4.28 20.60
C TYR A 611 -6.12 4.73 19.17
N VAL A 612 -6.27 3.79 18.23
CA VAL A 612 -6.61 4.11 16.84
C VAL A 612 -8.00 4.73 16.76
N LEU A 613 -9.00 4.15 17.45
CA LEU A 613 -10.40 4.57 17.36
C LEU A 613 -10.72 5.84 18.16
N HIS A 614 -9.95 6.13 19.21
CA HIS A 614 -10.14 7.31 20.07
C HIS A 614 -9.04 8.36 19.90
N ALA A 615 -8.28 8.31 18.80
CA ALA A 615 -7.29 9.32 18.50
C ALA A 615 -7.93 10.70 18.29
N ASP A 616 -7.24 11.74 18.74
CA ASP A 616 -7.57 13.13 18.42
C ASP A 616 -7.08 13.45 17.01
N TYR A 617 -7.96 13.30 16.02
CA TYR A 617 -7.61 13.48 14.60
C TYR A 617 -7.21 14.91 14.24
N ASP A 618 -7.70 15.93 14.96
CA ASP A 618 -7.31 17.32 14.72
C ASP A 618 -5.85 17.53 15.12
N LYS A 619 -5.45 16.98 16.26
CA LYS A 619 -4.04 16.94 16.66
C LYS A 619 -3.18 16.15 15.67
N LEU A 620 -3.67 15.03 15.14
CA LEU A 620 -2.94 14.24 14.15
C LEU A 620 -2.69 15.01 12.84
N VAL A 621 -3.68 15.77 12.37
CA VAL A 621 -3.52 16.65 11.19
C VAL A 621 -2.49 17.75 11.48
N ALA A 622 -2.55 18.40 12.65
CA ALA A 622 -1.57 19.40 13.04
C ALA A 622 -0.13 18.83 13.11
N ASP A 623 0.01 17.60 13.61
CA ASP A 623 1.29 16.89 13.66
C ASP A 623 1.80 16.54 12.24
N ALA A 624 0.92 16.10 11.34
CA ALA A 624 1.28 15.82 9.94
C ALA A 624 1.77 17.09 9.22
N LEU A 625 1.07 18.22 9.41
CA LEU A 625 1.46 19.52 8.86
C LEU A 625 2.82 19.98 9.37
N ARG A 626 3.06 19.88 10.67
CA ARG A 626 4.37 20.22 11.28
C ARG A 626 5.51 19.41 10.69
N ARG A 627 5.32 18.10 10.51
CA ARG A 627 6.32 17.22 9.87
C ARG A 627 6.60 17.66 8.43
N SER A 628 5.57 18.05 7.69
CA SER A 628 5.69 18.49 6.30
C SER A 628 6.41 19.84 6.12
N ASN A 629 6.48 20.67 7.16
CA ASN A 629 7.06 22.01 7.11
C ASN A 629 8.53 22.05 7.55
N THR A 630 9.11 20.92 7.97
CA THR A 630 10.48 20.83 8.46
C THR A 630 11.44 20.47 7.31
N GLU A 631 11.74 21.43 6.42
CA GLU A 631 12.64 21.21 5.26
C GLU A 631 14.14 21.15 5.60
#